data_AF-A0AAP0BZB1-F1
#
_entry.id   AF-A0AAP0BZB1-F1
#
_cell.length_a   1.000
_cell.length_b   1.000
_cell.length_c   1.000
_cell.angle_alpha   90.00
_cell.angle_beta   90.00
_cell.angle_gamma   90.00
#
_symmetry.space_group_name_H-M   'P 1'
#
loop_
_entity.id
_entity.type
_entity.pdbx_description
1 polymer ?
#
loop_
_entity_poly.entity_id
_entity_poly.type
_entity_poly.pdbx_seq_one_letter_code
_entity_poly.pdbx_strand_id
1 'polypeptide(L)'
;MTLNENSMVEEADGESAFNPETKYNFVKIDQLGSYVNGRELVDDIGVLQNVSQTPSVRRKSDNETIPKHDITIADKSSITVSASSWNDLATTTGQELLDLVDKAPVIAINALKVGDFQGIVT
;
A
#
# COMPACT_ATOMS: atom_id res chain seq x y z
N MET A 1 13.64 14.32 -11.26
CA MET A 1 13.93 15.71 -10.81
C MET A 1 14.75 15.60 -9.55
N THR A 2 15.84 16.35 -9.44
CA THR A 2 16.75 16.29 -8.28
C THR A 2 16.95 17.72 -7.77
N LEU A 3 16.69 17.93 -6.48
CA LEU A 3 16.88 19.26 -5.87
C LEU A 3 18.37 19.53 -5.67
N ASN A 4 18.75 20.81 -5.77
CA ASN A 4 20.09 21.31 -5.51
C ASN A 4 20.02 22.52 -4.57
N GLU A 5 21.18 23.10 -4.24
CA GLU A 5 21.30 24.26 -3.35
C GLU A 5 20.55 25.52 -3.83
N ASN A 6 20.23 25.60 -5.12
CA ASN A 6 19.48 26.70 -5.72
C ASN A 6 17.98 26.38 -5.85
N SER A 7 17.54 25.21 -5.40
CA SER A 7 16.13 24.80 -5.47
C SER A 7 15.34 25.45 -4.35
N MET A 8 14.23 26.09 -4.70
CA MET A 8 13.32 26.73 -3.77
C MET A 8 11.99 25.99 -3.79
N VAL A 9 11.45 25.68 -2.61
CA VAL A 9 10.16 25.02 -2.42
C VAL A 9 9.36 25.90 -1.47
N GLU A 10 8.20 26.38 -1.93
CA GLU A 10 7.26 27.16 -1.14
C GLU A 10 5.86 26.53 -1.30
N GLU A 11 5.06 26.59 -0.24
CA GLU A 11 3.65 26.19 -0.30
C GLU A 11 2.88 27.19 -1.16
N ALA A 12 2.06 26.69 -2.08
CA ALA A 12 1.30 27.55 -2.99
C ALA A 12 -0.04 27.96 -2.36
N ASP A 13 -0.22 29.26 -2.15
CA ASP A 13 -1.50 29.85 -1.72
C ASP A 13 -2.43 30.01 -2.95
N GLY A 14 -3.44 29.14 -3.10
CA GLY A 14 -4.38 29.22 -4.23
C GLY A 14 -5.40 28.08 -4.32
N GLU A 15 -6.52 28.35 -5.00
CA GLU A 15 -7.70 27.47 -5.09
C GLU A 15 -7.37 26.06 -5.58
N SER A 16 -7.91 25.05 -4.89
CA SER A 16 -7.81 23.62 -5.19
C SER A 16 -8.22 23.21 -6.62
N ALA A 17 -8.81 24.12 -7.40
CA ALA A 17 -9.23 23.92 -8.78
C ALA A 17 -8.08 23.65 -9.77
N PHE A 18 -6.84 24.00 -9.44
CA PHE A 18 -5.67 23.80 -10.32
C PHE A 18 -4.78 22.60 -9.95
N ASN A 19 -5.05 21.95 -8.80
CA ASN A 19 -4.28 20.79 -8.37
C ASN A 19 -4.86 19.53 -9.02
N PRO A 20 -4.07 18.78 -9.81
CA PRO A 20 -4.56 17.52 -10.37
C PRO A 20 -4.92 16.58 -9.23
N GLU A 21 -6.19 16.18 -9.16
CA GLU A 21 -6.63 15.16 -8.22
C GLU A 21 -5.96 13.82 -8.53
N THR A 22 -5.60 13.08 -7.48
CA THR A 22 -5.11 11.71 -7.63
C THR A 22 -6.19 10.85 -8.28
N LYS A 23 -5.92 10.39 -9.50
CA LYS A 23 -6.79 9.45 -10.21
C LYS A 23 -6.36 8.03 -9.88
N TYR A 24 -7.31 7.24 -9.40
CA TYR A 24 -7.13 5.82 -9.13
C TYR A 24 -7.69 4.98 -10.27
N ASN A 25 -6.99 3.93 -10.64
CA ASN A 25 -7.43 2.90 -11.58
C ASN A 25 -7.58 1.58 -10.84
N PHE A 26 -8.64 1.48 -10.02
CA PHE A 26 -8.87 0.32 -9.16
C PHE A 26 -9.10 -0.96 -9.97
N VAL A 27 -8.32 -1.99 -9.67
CA VAL A 27 -8.53 -3.36 -10.13
C VAL A 27 -9.24 -4.12 -9.02
N LYS A 28 -10.27 -4.90 -9.37
CA LYS A 28 -10.97 -5.73 -8.37
C LYS A 28 -10.06 -6.83 -7.85
N ILE A 29 -10.23 -7.23 -6.59
CA ILE A 29 -9.38 -8.24 -5.96
C ILE A 29 -9.41 -9.56 -6.74
N ASP A 30 -10.57 -9.97 -7.24
CA ASP A 30 -10.75 -11.20 -8.04
C ASP A 30 -10.08 -11.15 -9.43
N GLN A 31 -9.62 -9.97 -9.87
CA GLN A 31 -8.95 -9.73 -11.15
C GLN A 31 -7.45 -9.53 -11.00
N LEU A 32 -6.91 -9.44 -9.78
CA LEU A 32 -5.47 -9.25 -9.55
C LEU A 32 -4.61 -10.37 -10.15
N GLY A 33 -5.18 -11.57 -10.30
CA GLY A 33 -4.49 -12.73 -10.89
C GLY A 33 -3.88 -12.48 -12.27
N SER A 34 -4.47 -11.60 -13.11
CA SER A 34 -3.91 -11.27 -14.43
C SER A 34 -2.67 -10.36 -14.39
N TYR A 35 -2.38 -9.79 -13.22
CA TYR A 35 -1.27 -8.84 -13.00
C TYR A 35 -0.08 -9.47 -12.28
N VAL A 36 -0.22 -10.71 -11.79
CA VAL A 36 0.83 -11.46 -11.09
C VAL A 36 2.10 -11.51 -11.92
N ASN A 37 3.23 -11.12 -11.33
CA ASN A 37 4.55 -11.07 -11.99
C ASN A 37 4.60 -10.14 -13.22
N GLY A 38 3.58 -9.30 -13.41
CA GLY A 38 3.54 -8.24 -14.39
C GLY A 38 4.46 -7.07 -14.02
N ARG A 39 4.65 -6.17 -14.99
CA ARG A 39 5.35 -4.89 -14.76
C ARG A 39 4.41 -3.76 -14.37
N GLU A 40 3.12 -3.96 -14.60
CA GLU A 40 2.09 -2.97 -14.33
C GLU A 40 1.86 -2.86 -12.83
N LEU A 41 1.62 -1.63 -12.37
CA LEU A 41 1.17 -1.35 -11.02
C LEU A 41 -0.34 -1.19 -11.04
N VAL A 42 -0.99 -1.65 -9.98
CA VAL A 42 -2.44 -1.60 -9.83
C VAL A 42 -2.82 -0.79 -8.61
N ASP A 43 -4.00 -0.18 -8.64
CA ASP A 43 -4.60 0.40 -7.45
C ASP A 43 -5.65 -0.58 -6.92
N ASP A 44 -5.78 -0.68 -5.60
CA ASP A 44 -6.79 -1.53 -4.96
C ASP A 44 -7.55 -0.75 -3.86
N ILE A 45 -8.78 -1.16 -3.60
CA ILE A 45 -9.63 -0.58 -2.57
C ILE A 45 -10.47 -1.64 -1.89
N GLY A 46 -10.42 -1.67 -0.56
CA GLY A 46 -11.11 -2.69 0.22
C GLY A 46 -11.32 -2.31 1.67
N VAL A 47 -12.12 -3.11 2.36
CA VAL A 47 -12.32 -3.02 3.80
C VAL A 47 -11.18 -3.76 4.49
N LEU A 48 -10.48 -3.08 5.40
CA LEU A 48 -9.44 -3.66 6.23
C LEU A 48 -10.01 -4.79 7.10
N GLN A 49 -9.42 -5.97 6.98
CA GLN A 49 -9.79 -7.17 7.73
C GLN A 49 -8.78 -7.48 8.83
N ASN A 50 -7.49 -7.27 8.56
CA ASN A 50 -6.43 -7.63 9.49
C ASN A 50 -5.16 -6.80 9.24
N VAL A 51 -4.34 -6.67 10.29
CA VAL A 51 -2.98 -6.13 10.24
C VAL A 51 -2.06 -7.05 11.03
N SER A 52 -0.93 -7.44 10.45
CA SER A 52 0.03 -8.32 11.14
C SER A 52 0.57 -7.67 12.41
N GLN A 53 0.73 -8.43 13.49
CA GLN A 53 1.25 -7.91 14.76
C GLN A 53 2.78 -7.79 14.80
N THR A 54 3.50 -8.44 13.88
CA THR A 54 4.97 -8.45 13.86
C THR A 54 5.46 -7.27 13.03
N PRO A 55 6.10 -6.25 13.62
CA PRO A 55 6.41 -5.01 12.93
C PRO A 55 7.67 -5.07 12.06
N SER A 56 8.29 -6.25 11.89
CA SER A 56 9.53 -6.38 11.11
C SER A 56 9.80 -7.78 10.56
N VAL A 57 10.63 -7.84 9.51
CA VAL A 57 11.15 -9.08 8.92
C VAL A 57 12.67 -8.98 8.76
N ARG A 58 13.36 -10.11 8.87
CA ARG A 58 14.80 -10.20 8.59
C ARG A 58 15.05 -10.56 7.14
N ARG A 59 15.70 -9.68 6.39
CA ARG A 59 16.02 -9.87 4.96
C ARG A 59 17.16 -10.87 4.80
N LYS A 60 16.97 -11.86 3.91
CA LYS A 60 17.93 -12.98 3.73
C LYS A 60 19.25 -12.57 3.06
N SER A 61 19.24 -11.52 2.23
CA SER A 61 20.42 -11.12 1.44
C SER A 61 21.56 -10.56 2.28
N ASP A 62 21.24 -9.86 3.37
CA ASP A 62 22.18 -9.10 4.18
C ASP A 62 21.90 -9.18 5.69
N ASN A 63 20.91 -9.98 6.10
CA ASN A 63 20.49 -10.17 7.48
C ASN A 63 19.96 -8.91 8.18
N GLU A 64 19.65 -7.85 7.44
CA GLU A 64 19.07 -6.63 7.97
C GLU A 64 17.63 -6.87 8.48
N THR A 65 17.28 -6.26 9.62
CA THR A 65 15.90 -6.24 10.12
C THR A 65 15.19 -5.02 9.56
N ILE A 66 14.12 -5.25 8.81
CA ILE A 66 13.38 -4.22 8.09
C ILE A 66 11.96 -4.15 8.65
N PRO A 67 11.45 -2.97 9.02
CA PRO A 67 10.06 -2.82 9.41
C PRO A 67 9.11 -3.27 8.30
N LYS A 68 8.10 -4.06 8.67
CA LYS A 68 7.10 -4.62 7.75
C LYS A 68 5.78 -4.84 8.47
N HIS A 69 4.68 -4.45 7.84
CA HIS A 69 3.33 -4.89 8.21
C HIS A 69 2.61 -5.47 6.99
N ASP A 70 1.98 -6.62 7.16
CA ASP A 70 1.04 -7.17 6.18
C ASP A 70 -0.37 -6.77 6.56
N ILE A 71 -1.11 -6.16 5.63
CA ILE A 71 -2.52 -5.82 5.80
C ILE A 71 -3.36 -6.70 4.89
N THR A 72 -4.49 -7.16 5.38
CA THR A 72 -5.45 -7.93 4.60
C THR A 72 -6.68 -7.09 4.33
N ILE A 73 -7.06 -6.96 3.07
CA ILE A 73 -8.26 -6.22 2.66
C ILE A 73 -9.22 -7.14 1.89
N ALA A 74 -10.51 -6.80 1.92
CA ALA A 74 -11.57 -7.50 1.21
C ALA A 74 -12.43 -6.50 0.43
N ASP A 75 -12.86 -6.89 -0.76
CA ASP A 75 -13.84 -6.14 -1.56
C ASP A 75 -15.14 -6.97 -1.71
N LYS A 76 -16.02 -6.55 -2.63
CA LYS A 76 -17.30 -7.23 -2.86
C LYS A 76 -17.16 -8.63 -3.50
N SER A 77 -15.98 -9.01 -3.97
CA SER A 77 -15.73 -10.33 -4.59
C SER A 77 -15.73 -11.48 -3.57
N SER A 78 -15.74 -11.18 -2.27
CA SER A 78 -15.57 -12.18 -1.19
C SER A 78 -14.22 -12.90 -1.22
N ILE A 79 -13.24 -12.34 -1.93
CA ILE A 79 -11.84 -12.74 -1.92
C ILE A 79 -11.05 -11.68 -1.14
N THR A 80 -10.02 -12.11 -0.43
CA THR A 80 -9.10 -11.23 0.30
C THR A 80 -7.72 -11.24 -0.35
N VAL A 81 -7.04 -10.11 -0.29
CA VAL A 81 -5.63 -9.98 -0.69
C VAL A 81 -4.82 -9.45 0.49
N SER A 82 -3.53 -9.81 0.55
CA SER A 82 -2.62 -9.30 1.57
C SER A 82 -1.57 -8.39 0.93
N ALA A 83 -1.55 -7.11 1.32
CA ALA A 83 -0.55 -6.14 0.87
C ALA A 83 0.51 -5.91 1.94
N SER A 84 1.78 -5.79 1.54
CA SER A 84 2.89 -5.52 2.45
C SER A 84 3.30 -4.04 2.46
N SER A 85 3.25 -3.41 3.62
CA SER A 85 3.86 -2.11 3.91
C SER A 85 5.28 -2.28 4.47
N TRP A 86 6.19 -1.37 4.15
CA TRP A 86 7.62 -1.45 4.48
C TRP A 86 8.17 -0.12 5.03
N ASN A 87 9.25 -0.20 5.81
CA ASN A 87 9.98 0.96 6.36
C ASN A 87 9.05 1.95 7.08
N ASP A 88 9.15 3.24 6.78
CA ASP A 88 8.38 4.31 7.43
C ASP A 88 6.87 4.10 7.29
N LEU A 89 6.40 3.56 6.15
CA LEU A 89 4.98 3.27 5.96
C LEU A 89 4.51 2.14 6.90
N ALA A 90 5.41 1.22 7.26
CA ALA A 90 5.09 0.15 8.21
C ALA A 90 5.06 0.67 9.65
N THR A 91 5.95 1.60 10.03
CA THR A 91 6.03 2.11 11.40
C THR A 91 5.01 3.22 11.70
N THR A 92 4.60 3.99 10.69
CA THR A 92 3.61 5.07 10.84
C THR A 92 2.21 4.56 10.51
N THR A 93 1.88 4.49 9.21
CA THR A 93 0.57 4.06 8.72
C THR A 93 0.24 2.63 9.16
N GLY A 94 1.22 1.72 9.18
CA GLY A 94 0.99 0.35 9.67
C GLY A 94 0.48 0.29 11.11
N GLN A 95 1.00 1.14 12.00
CA GLN A 95 0.53 1.24 13.38
C GLN A 95 -0.86 1.89 13.46
N GLU A 96 -1.11 2.95 12.68
CA GLU A 96 -2.44 3.57 12.62
C GLU A 96 -3.50 2.58 12.14
N LEU A 97 -3.18 1.77 11.12
CA LEU A 97 -4.06 0.73 10.62
C LEU A 97 -4.29 -0.37 11.65
N LEU A 98 -3.25 -0.75 12.42
CA LEU A 98 -3.38 -1.71 13.50
C LEU A 98 -4.35 -1.22 14.59
N ASP A 99 -4.30 0.07 14.95
CA ASP A 99 -5.19 0.67 15.94
C ASP A 99 -6.64 0.85 15.43
N LEU A 100 -6.82 0.90 14.11
CA LEU A 100 -8.12 1.11 13.46
C LEU A 100 -8.77 -0.17 12.96
N VAL A 101 -8.09 -1.32 12.96
CA VAL A 101 -8.56 -2.57 12.35
C VAL A 101 -9.95 -2.99 12.83
N ASP A 102 -10.23 -2.84 14.13
CA ASP A 102 -11.53 -3.20 14.74
C ASP A 102 -12.70 -2.34 14.24
N LYS A 103 -12.42 -1.20 13.60
CA LYS A 103 -13.42 -0.33 12.99
C LYS A 103 -13.70 -0.67 11.53
N ALA A 104 -12.98 -1.64 10.97
CA ALA A 104 -13.08 -2.07 9.57
C ALA A 104 -13.07 -0.88 8.57
N PRO A 105 -12.03 -0.01 8.61
CA PRO A 105 -11.95 1.13 7.70
C PRO A 105 -11.85 0.68 6.24
N VAL A 106 -12.33 1.52 5.32
CA VAL A 106 -12.05 1.38 3.89
C VAL A 106 -10.69 2.01 3.59
N ILE A 107 -9.83 1.28 2.89
CA ILE A 107 -8.49 1.73 2.51
C ILE A 107 -8.38 1.67 0.99
N ALA A 108 -7.85 2.74 0.40
CA ALA A 108 -7.39 2.77 -0.98
C ALA A 108 -5.86 2.74 -0.99
N ILE A 109 -5.28 1.85 -1.79
CA ILE A 109 -3.84 1.69 -1.92
C ILE A 109 -3.49 1.92 -3.39
N ASN A 110 -2.56 2.83 -3.65
CA ASN A 110 -2.11 3.11 -5.01
C ASN A 110 -0.79 2.41 -5.34
N ALA A 111 -0.59 2.15 -6.63
CA ALA A 111 0.68 1.70 -7.19
C ALA A 111 1.24 0.41 -6.56
N LEU A 112 0.37 -0.57 -6.31
CA LEU A 112 0.74 -1.90 -5.83
C LEU A 112 1.38 -2.75 -6.93
N LYS A 113 2.42 -3.49 -6.54
CA LYS A 113 3.00 -4.55 -7.37
C LYS A 113 2.40 -5.89 -6.96
N VAL A 114 1.78 -6.58 -7.93
CA VAL A 114 1.14 -7.87 -7.68
C VAL A 114 2.15 -9.02 -7.78
N GLY A 115 2.30 -9.77 -6.70
CA GLY A 115 3.12 -10.97 -6.59
C GLY A 115 2.31 -12.21 -6.24
N ASP A 116 2.94 -13.38 -6.41
CA ASP A 116 2.45 -14.68 -5.96
C ASP A 116 3.31 -15.18 -4.80
N PHE A 117 3.01 -14.73 -3.58
CA PHE A 117 3.70 -15.23 -2.40
C PHE A 117 2.99 -16.49 -1.86
N GLN A 118 3.65 -17.65 -2.01
CA GLN A 118 3.14 -18.95 -1.51
C GLN A 118 1.76 -19.34 -2.08
N GLY A 119 1.45 -18.91 -3.31
CA GLY A 119 0.16 -19.18 -3.96
C GLY A 119 -0.97 -18.26 -3.52
N ILE A 120 -0.69 -17.29 -2.65
CA ILE A 120 -1.58 -16.18 -2.31
C ILE A 120 -1.17 -14.98 -3.17
N VAL A 121 -2.14 -14.35 -3.82
CA VAL A 121 -1.91 -13.08 -4.51
C VAL A 121 -1.66 -12.01 -3.44
N THR A 122 -0.55 -11.29 -3.56
CA THR A 122 -0.10 -10.25 -2.61
C THR A 122 0.27 -8.98 -3.33
#